data_AF-A0A3B8RUT2-F1
#
_entry.id   AF-A0A3B8RUT2-F1
#
_cell.length_a   1.000
_cell.length_b   1.000
_cell.length_c   1.000
_cell.angle_alpha   90.00
_cell.angle_beta   90.00
_cell.angle_gamma   90.00
#
_symmetry.space_group_name_H-M   'P 1'
#
loop_
_entity.id
_entity.type
_entity.pdbx_description
1 polymer ?
#
loop_
_entity_poly.entity_id
_entity_poly.type
_entity_poly.pdbx_seq_one_letter_code
_entity_poly.pdbx_strand_id
1 'polypeptide(L)'
;MISVVSLWLPILLSAIVVFILSSILHMLLKYHNSDYKKLPGEDKVLDDLRKANIPAGDYMFPYCTHNKERNSQEFKDKMSKGPSGVLTLFPSGPISMGSSLAQWFVYCLIVGVFAAYIAGRAVPVGTDYLSVFRFAGATA
;
A
#
# COMPACT_ATOMS: atom_id res chain seq x y z
N MET A 1 19.41 27.24 -11.95
CA MET A 1 18.35 26.41 -11.33
C MET A 1 17.35 26.06 -12.40
N ILE A 2 16.97 24.78 -12.51
CA ILE A 2 15.99 24.32 -13.51
C ILE A 2 14.60 24.38 -12.89
N SER A 3 13.62 24.91 -13.63
CA SER A 3 12.23 24.91 -13.19
C SER A 3 11.67 23.48 -13.25
N VAL A 4 11.00 23.02 -12.19
CA VAL A 4 10.34 21.70 -12.20
C VAL A 4 9.35 21.57 -13.35
N VAL A 5 8.67 22.67 -13.71
CA VAL A 5 7.73 22.69 -14.84
C VAL A 5 8.44 22.37 -16.16
N SER A 6 9.71 22.79 -16.33
CA SER A 6 10.48 22.43 -17.54
C SER A 6 10.85 20.95 -17.63
N LEU A 7 10.70 20.19 -16.53
CA LEU A 7 10.96 18.76 -16.45
C LEU A 7 9.66 17.92 -16.54
N TRP A 8 8.55 18.50 -16.99
CA TRP A 8 7.25 17.79 -17.08
C TRP A 8 7.33 16.50 -17.92
N LEU A 9 8.05 16.54 -19.05
CA LEU A 9 8.18 15.40 -19.95
C LEU A 9 8.99 14.24 -19.32
N PRO A 10 10.21 14.46 -18.79
CA PRO A 10 10.92 13.37 -18.10
C PRO A 10 10.16 12.85 -16.87
N ILE A 11 9.46 13.69 -16.12
CA ILE A 11 8.61 13.25 -14.99
C ILE A 11 7.51 12.29 -15.49
N LEU A 12 6.78 12.68 -16.53
CA LEU A 12 5.69 11.86 -17.08
C LEU A 12 6.20 10.53 -17.65
N LEU A 13 7.29 10.57 -18.42
CA LEU A 13 7.88 9.37 -18.99
C LEU A 13 8.40 8.41 -17.90
N SER A 14 9.09 8.93 -16.88
CA SER A 14 9.53 8.13 -15.74
C SER A 14 8.34 7.50 -15.00
N ALA A 15 7.25 8.25 -14.77
CA ALA A 15 6.07 7.70 -14.12
C ALA A 15 5.42 6.55 -14.91
N ILE A 16 5.31 6.68 -16.24
CA ILE A 16 4.80 5.62 -17.12
C ILE A 16 5.69 4.38 -17.05
N VAL A 17 7.02 4.56 -17.16
CA VAL A 17 7.98 3.45 -17.13
C VAL A 17 7.95 2.74 -15.78
N VAL A 18 8.00 3.48 -14.67
CA VAL A 18 7.94 2.90 -13.32
C VAL A 18 6.62 2.18 -13.11
N PHE A 19 5.49 2.77 -13.49
CA PHE A 19 4.18 2.15 -13.37
C PHE A 19 4.09 0.80 -14.09
N ILE A 20 4.60 0.71 -15.33
CA ILE A 20 4.58 -0.52 -16.12
C ILE A 20 5.55 -1.55 -15.52
N LEU A 21 6.80 -1.16 -15.26
CA LEU A 21 7.82 -2.08 -14.75
C LEU A 21 7.46 -2.60 -13.36
N SER A 22 6.97 -1.74 -12.46
CA SER A 22 6.53 -2.16 -11.13
C SER A 22 5.36 -3.15 -11.23
N SER A 23 4.42 -2.93 -12.14
CA SER A 23 3.27 -3.83 -12.36
C SER A 23 3.74 -5.20 -12.85
N ILE A 24 4.66 -5.23 -13.82
CA ILE A 24 5.25 -6.48 -14.32
C ILE A 24 5.98 -7.22 -13.19
N LEU A 25 6.85 -6.52 -12.44
CA LEU A 25 7.60 -7.12 -11.35
C LEU A 25 6.68 -7.69 -10.27
N HIS A 26 5.65 -6.94 -9.87
CA HIS A 26 4.68 -7.39 -8.88
C HIS A 26 3.97 -8.68 -9.31
N MET A 27 3.51 -8.74 -10.57
CA MET A 27 2.82 -9.92 -11.11
C MET A 27 3.74 -11.13 -11.31
N LEU A 28 5.00 -10.90 -11.72
CA LEU A 28 5.96 -11.98 -12.00
C LEU A 28 6.55 -12.57 -10.73
N LEU A 29 6.96 -11.71 -9.78
CA LEU A 29 7.71 -12.15 -8.60
C LEU A 29 6.81 -12.80 -7.54
N LYS A 30 5.51 -12.48 -7.50
CA LYS A 30 4.51 -13.14 -6.64
C LYS A 30 4.87 -13.19 -5.15
N TYR A 31 5.68 -12.25 -4.67
CA TYR A 31 6.22 -12.27 -3.31
C TYR A 31 5.15 -12.16 -2.21
N HIS A 32 3.94 -11.69 -2.55
CA HIS A 32 2.80 -11.63 -1.64
C HIS A 32 1.95 -12.91 -1.58
N ASN A 33 2.21 -13.92 -2.41
CA ASN A 33 1.39 -15.13 -2.42
C ASN A 33 1.45 -15.91 -1.09
N SER A 34 2.51 -15.72 -0.31
CA SER A 34 2.69 -16.33 1.01
C SER A 34 2.15 -15.49 2.17
N ASP A 35 1.71 -14.26 1.91
CA ASP A 35 1.26 -13.34 2.98
C ASP A 35 -0.05 -13.81 3.61
N TYR A 36 -0.82 -14.60 2.86
CA TYR A 36 -2.12 -15.11 3.27
C TYR A 36 -2.13 -16.64 3.25
N LYS A 37 -2.85 -17.23 4.21
CA LYS A 37 -3.11 -18.67 4.24
C LYS A 37 -4.60 -18.91 4.02
N LYS A 38 -4.93 -20.02 3.37
CA LYS A 38 -6.32 -20.49 3.29
C LYS A 38 -6.87 -20.66 4.70
N LEU A 39 -8.08 -20.16 4.93
CA LEU A 39 -8.76 -20.28 6.22
C LEU A 39 -9.18 -21.74 6.47
N PRO A 40 -8.77 -22.37 7.59
CA PRO A 40 -9.25 -23.71 7.93
C PRO A 40 -10.78 -23.71 8.10
N GLY A 41 -11.48 -24.59 7.39
CA GLY A 41 -12.95 -24.65 7.42
C GLY A 41 -13.64 -23.44 6.76
N GLU A 42 -12.98 -22.80 5.79
CA GLU A 42 -13.41 -21.59 5.06
C GLU A 42 -14.92 -21.49 4.81
N ASP A 43 -15.55 -22.48 4.17
CA ASP A 43 -16.97 -22.42 3.81
C ASP A 43 -17.87 -22.20 5.03
N LYS A 44 -17.60 -22.92 6.13
CA LYS A 44 -18.36 -22.79 7.37
C LYS A 44 -18.15 -21.41 8.01
N VAL A 45 -16.90 -20.93 8.04
CA VAL A 45 -16.59 -19.62 8.63
C VAL A 45 -17.24 -18.51 7.81
N LEU A 46 -17.17 -18.58 6.48
CA LEU A 46 -17.82 -17.62 5.58
C LEU A 46 -19.34 -17.65 5.71
N ASP A 47 -19.96 -18.82 5.88
CA ASP A 47 -21.39 -18.94 6.16
C ASP A 47 -21.78 -18.22 7.46
N ASP A 48 -21.03 -18.43 8.54
CA ASP A 48 -21.34 -17.81 9.83
C ASP A 48 -21.10 -16.29 9.81
N LEU A 49 -20.05 -15.81 9.11
CA LEU A 49 -19.84 -14.38 8.88
C LEU A 49 -20.95 -13.74 8.04
N ARG A 50 -21.44 -14.44 7.00
CA ARG A 50 -22.59 -13.99 6.19
C ARG A 50 -23.86 -13.88 7.03
N LYS A 51 -24.16 -14.88 7.86
CA LYS A 51 -25.33 -14.85 8.77
C LYS A 51 -25.24 -13.72 9.79
N ALA A 52 -24.04 -13.41 10.27
CA ALA A 52 -23.81 -12.30 11.19
C ALA A 52 -24.00 -10.92 10.54
N ASN A 53 -24.06 -10.85 9.20
CA ASN A 53 -24.30 -9.63 8.42
C ASN A 53 -23.37 -8.47 8.83
N ILE A 54 -22.08 -8.79 9.06
CA ILE A 54 -21.07 -7.82 9.48
C ILE A 54 -20.70 -6.93 8.27
N PRO A 55 -20.81 -5.60 8.37
CA PRO A 55 -20.46 -4.72 7.25
C PRO A 55 -18.95 -4.69 7.00
N ALA A 56 -18.54 -4.21 5.82
CA ALA A 56 -17.14 -3.98 5.51
C ALA A 56 -16.48 -3.03 6.53
N GLY A 57 -15.24 -3.32 6.92
CA GLY A 57 -14.52 -2.58 7.94
C GLY A 57 -13.45 -3.40 8.65
N ASP A 58 -12.80 -2.79 9.65
CA ASP A 58 -11.75 -3.40 10.47
C ASP A 58 -12.26 -3.66 11.88
N TYR A 59 -12.14 -4.92 12.31
CA TYR A 59 -12.66 -5.39 13.59
C TYR A 59 -11.54 -6.04 14.40
N MET A 60 -11.28 -5.51 15.59
CA MET A 60 -10.44 -6.17 16.58
C MET A 60 -11.30 -7.09 17.45
N PHE A 61 -10.84 -8.30 17.72
CA PHE A 61 -11.50 -9.21 18.67
C PHE A 61 -10.48 -9.92 19.56
N PRO A 62 -10.77 -10.09 20.87
CA PRO A 62 -11.82 -9.39 21.62
C PRO A 62 -11.63 -7.87 21.59
N TYR A 63 -12.73 -7.14 21.39
CA TYR A 63 -12.73 -5.67 21.38
C TYR A 63 -12.82 -5.11 22.81
N CYS A 64 -12.17 -3.97 23.06
CA CYS A 64 -12.39 -3.15 24.24
C CYS A 64 -12.39 -1.68 23.82
N THR A 65 -13.27 -0.88 24.43
CA THR A 65 -13.44 0.53 24.06
C THR A 65 -12.43 1.41 24.78
N HIS A 66 -12.12 1.06 26.03
CA HIS A 66 -11.24 1.85 26.88
C HIS A 66 -9.98 1.08 27.26
N ASN A 67 -8.81 1.73 27.17
CA ASN A 67 -7.53 1.10 27.53
C ASN A 67 -7.50 0.54 28.96
N LYS A 68 -8.29 1.10 29.89
CA LYS A 68 -8.41 0.57 31.26
C LYS A 68 -9.00 -0.85 31.31
N GLU A 69 -9.93 -1.17 30.39
CA GLU A 69 -10.57 -2.49 30.32
C GLU A 69 -9.58 -3.60 29.96
N ARG A 70 -8.48 -3.28 29.27
CA ARG A 70 -7.43 -4.25 28.92
C ARG A 70 -6.79 -4.90 30.15
N ASN A 71 -6.81 -4.22 31.29
CA ASN A 71 -6.26 -4.72 32.54
C ASN A 71 -7.26 -5.56 33.34
N SER A 72 -8.54 -5.54 32.98
CA SER A 72 -9.58 -6.31 33.64
C SER A 72 -9.33 -7.81 33.50
N GLN A 73 -9.73 -8.57 34.51
CA GLN A 73 -9.63 -10.03 34.46
C GLN A 73 -10.51 -10.58 33.33
N GLU A 74 -11.70 -10.02 33.13
CA GLU A 74 -12.62 -10.43 32.05
C GLU A 74 -11.98 -10.31 30.66
N PHE A 75 -11.32 -9.19 30.36
CA PHE A 75 -10.67 -9.03 29.06
C PHE A 75 -9.48 -9.99 28.91
N LYS A 76 -8.69 -10.18 29.97
CA LYS A 76 -7.59 -11.17 29.98
C LYS A 76 -8.10 -12.59 29.77
N ASP A 77 -9.24 -12.94 30.36
CA ASP A 77 -9.86 -14.26 30.19
C ASP A 77 -10.36 -14.46 28.76
N LYS A 78 -11.02 -13.44 28.16
CA LYS A 78 -11.43 -13.48 26.73
C LYS A 78 -10.23 -13.64 25.80
N MET A 79 -9.17 -12.87 26.04
CA MET A 79 -7.93 -12.93 25.27
C MET A 79 -7.25 -14.29 25.38
N SER A 80 -7.25 -14.90 26.58
CA SER A 80 -6.64 -16.21 26.85
C SER A 80 -7.45 -17.36 26.25
N LYS A 81 -8.79 -17.23 26.23
CA LYS A 81 -9.68 -18.20 25.59
C LYS A 81 -9.57 -18.19 24.07
N GLY A 82 -9.31 -17.02 23.48
CA GLY A 82 -9.19 -16.82 22.05
C GLY A 82 -10.49 -17.10 21.27
N PRO A 83 -10.43 -17.01 19.93
CA PRO A 83 -9.31 -16.47 19.14
C PRO A 83 -9.15 -14.96 19.35
N SER A 84 -7.96 -14.46 19.05
CA SER A 84 -7.63 -13.03 19.15
C SER A 84 -6.96 -12.56 17.87
N GLY A 85 -7.42 -11.44 17.32
CA GLY A 85 -6.89 -10.92 16.08
C GLY A 85 -7.64 -9.72 15.52
N VAL A 86 -7.30 -9.39 14.29
CA VAL A 86 -7.95 -8.37 13.48
C VAL A 86 -8.61 -9.06 12.29
N LEU A 87 -9.84 -8.67 11.99
CA LEU A 87 -10.60 -9.07 10.82
C LEU A 87 -10.87 -7.83 9.97
N THR A 88 -10.33 -7.81 8.76
CA THR A 88 -10.66 -6.82 7.73
C THR A 88 -11.66 -7.44 6.76
N LEU A 89 -12.86 -6.87 6.69
CA LEU A 89 -13.90 -7.27 5.73
C LEU A 89 -13.95 -6.26 4.59
N PHE A 90 -13.79 -6.74 3.37
CA PHE A 90 -13.95 -5.94 2.16
C PHE A 90 -15.43 -5.88 1.75
N PRO A 91 -15.85 -4.83 1.02
CA PRO A 91 -17.17 -4.78 0.40
C PRO A 91 -17.42 -6.03 -0.47
N SER A 92 -18.65 -6.54 -0.43
CA SER A 92 -19.05 -7.64 -1.31
C SER A 92 -19.06 -7.18 -2.77
N GLY A 93 -18.51 -8.00 -3.66
CA GLY A 93 -18.51 -7.73 -5.09
C GLY A 93 -17.17 -8.01 -5.76
N PRO A 94 -17.04 -7.67 -7.05
CA PRO A 94 -15.81 -7.83 -7.79
C PRO A 94 -14.71 -6.90 -7.24
N ILE A 95 -13.48 -7.39 -7.20
CA ILE A 95 -12.31 -6.57 -6.86
C ILE A 95 -12.04 -5.63 -8.03
N SER A 96 -12.18 -4.33 -7.82
CA SER A 96 -11.79 -3.30 -8.79
C SER A 96 -10.43 -2.71 -8.41
N MET A 97 -9.47 -2.74 -9.33
CA MET A 97 -8.14 -2.18 -9.13
C MET A 97 -7.97 -0.79 -9.73
N GLY A 98 -8.97 -0.28 -10.47
CA GLY A 98 -8.82 0.95 -11.25
C GLY A 98 -8.40 2.17 -10.42
N SER A 99 -9.06 2.37 -9.27
CA SER A 99 -8.72 3.48 -8.35
C SER A 99 -7.31 3.33 -7.78
N SER A 100 -6.94 2.13 -7.32
CA SER A 100 -5.62 1.88 -6.74
C SER A 100 -4.50 2.06 -7.77
N LEU A 101 -4.73 1.64 -9.02
CA LEU A 101 -3.79 1.85 -10.12
C LEU A 101 -3.66 3.34 -10.47
N ALA A 102 -4.77 4.09 -10.49
CA ALA A 102 -4.73 5.53 -10.71
C ALA A 102 -3.96 6.25 -9.57
N GLN A 103 -4.21 5.87 -8.32
CA GLN A 103 -3.48 6.39 -7.17
C GLN A 103 -1.99 6.05 -7.24
N TRP A 104 -1.63 4.83 -7.65
CA TRP A 104 -0.24 4.44 -7.86
C TRP A 104 0.44 5.28 -8.94
N PHE A 105 -0.23 5.51 -10.07
CA PHE A 105 0.31 6.37 -11.14
C PHE A 105 0.51 7.82 -10.67
N VAL A 106 -0.46 8.38 -9.94
CA VAL A 106 -0.35 9.72 -9.33
C VAL A 106 0.81 9.76 -8.33
N TYR A 107 1.00 8.71 -7.54
CA TYR A 107 2.13 8.60 -6.62
C TYR A 107 3.47 8.61 -7.38
N CYS A 108 3.59 7.87 -8.49
CA CYS A 108 4.79 7.91 -9.34
C CYS A 108 5.08 9.33 -9.86
N LEU A 109 4.05 10.10 -10.25
CA LEU A 109 4.21 11.49 -10.66
C LEU A 109 4.71 12.37 -9.51
N ILE A 110 4.14 12.22 -8.32
CA ILE A 110 4.54 12.98 -7.12
C ILE A 110 6.01 12.70 -6.80
N VAL A 111 6.42 11.43 -6.79
CA VAL A 111 7.82 11.03 -6.58
C VAL A 111 8.73 11.65 -7.65
N GLY A 112 8.32 11.61 -8.92
CA GLY A 112 9.06 12.24 -10.02
C GLY A 112 9.23 13.76 -9.85
N VAL A 113 8.22 14.46 -9.33
CA VAL A 113 8.29 15.89 -8.99
C VAL A 113 9.32 16.15 -7.90
N PHE A 114 9.35 15.32 -6.84
CA PHE A 114 10.36 15.46 -5.78
C PHE A 114 11.77 15.18 -6.30
N ALA A 115 11.97 14.11 -7.07
CA ALA A 115 13.26 13.81 -7.69
C ALA A 115 13.74 14.96 -8.59
N ALA A 116 12.85 15.52 -9.41
CA ALA A 116 13.14 16.68 -10.26
C ALA A 116 13.48 17.93 -9.46
N TYR A 117 12.75 18.21 -8.38
CA TYR A 117 13.03 19.34 -7.48
C TYR A 117 14.43 19.23 -6.87
N ILE A 118 14.78 18.07 -6.29
CA ILE A 118 16.06 17.90 -5.60
C ILE A 118 17.20 17.93 -6.62
N ALA A 119 17.10 17.19 -7.74
CA ALA A 119 18.12 17.17 -8.79
C ALA A 119 18.31 18.56 -9.42
N GLY A 120 17.24 19.29 -9.72
CA GLY A 120 17.30 20.64 -10.30
C GLY A 120 17.91 21.71 -9.38
N ARG A 121 18.00 21.42 -8.08
CA ARG A 121 18.67 22.26 -7.06
C ARG A 121 20.11 21.84 -6.79
N ALA A 122 20.42 20.56 -6.93
CA ALA A 122 21.73 20.00 -6.58
C ALA A 122 22.70 19.90 -7.77
N VAL A 123 22.20 19.78 -9.00
CA VAL A 123 23.03 19.47 -10.17
C VAL A 123 23.08 20.66 -11.15
N PRO A 124 24.29 21.15 -11.52
CA PRO A 124 24.44 22.22 -12.49
C PRO A 124 23.93 21.85 -13.89
N VAL A 125 23.45 22.85 -14.63
CA VAL A 125 23.08 22.70 -16.06
C VAL A 125 24.32 22.31 -16.87
N GLY A 126 24.16 21.37 -17.80
CA GLY A 126 25.26 20.84 -18.63
C GLY A 126 26.09 19.74 -17.95
N THR A 127 25.71 19.31 -16.74
CA THR A 127 26.30 18.12 -16.10
C THR A 127 26.00 16.87 -16.94
N ASP A 128 27.00 15.99 -17.05
CA ASP A 128 26.85 14.70 -17.74
C ASP A 128 25.66 13.88 -17.20
N TYR A 129 24.90 13.26 -18.11
CA TYR A 129 23.64 12.63 -17.78
C TYR A 129 23.79 11.52 -16.73
N LEU A 130 24.87 10.73 -16.72
CA LEU A 130 25.04 9.66 -15.72
C LEU A 130 25.18 10.23 -14.30
N SER A 131 25.78 11.41 -14.17
CA SER A 131 25.88 12.09 -12.88
C SER A 131 24.53 12.64 -12.43
N VAL A 132 23.71 13.16 -13.37
CA VAL A 132 22.32 13.56 -13.10
C VAL A 132 21.48 12.36 -12.66
N PHE A 133 21.57 11.23 -13.37
CA PHE A 133 20.81 10.01 -13.08
C PHE A 133 21.20 9.38 -11.74
N ARG A 134 22.50 9.36 -11.40
CA ARG A 134 22.96 8.91 -10.08
C ARG A 134 22.31 9.72 -8.96
N PHE A 135 22.25 11.03 -9.12
CA PHE A 135 21.68 11.90 -8.11
C PHE A 135 20.16 11.73 -8.04
N ALA A 136 19.45 11.80 -9.17
CA ALA A 136 18.00 11.62 -9.23
C ALA A 136 17.56 10.24 -8.70
N GLY A 137 18.26 9.16 -9.09
CA GLY A 137 17.97 7.80 -8.63
C GLY A 137 18.33 7.52 -7.17
N ALA A 138 19.11 8.39 -6.51
CA ALA A 138 19.36 8.29 -5.07
C ALA A 138 18.35 9.10 -4.23
N THR A 139 17.54 9.95 -4.86
CA THR A 139 16.56 10.80 -4.16
C THR A 139 15.18 10.17 -3.99
N ALA A 140 14.91 9.08 -4.71
CA ALA A 140 13.61 8.43 -4.82
C ALA A 140 13.76 6.92 -4.97
#